data_AF-A0A820KNV6-F1
#
_entry.id   AF-A0A820KNV6-F1
#
_cell.length_a   1.000
_cell.length_b   1.000
_cell.length_c   1.000
_cell.angle_alpha   90.00
_cell.angle_beta   90.00
_cell.angle_gamma   90.00
#
_symmetry.space_group_name_H-M   'P 1'
#
loop_
_entity.id
_entity.type
_entity.pdbx_description
1 polymer ?
#
loop_
_entity_poly.entity_id
_entity_poly.type
_entity_poly.pdbx_seq_one_letter_code
_entity_poly.pdbx_strand_id
1 'polypeptide(L)'
;YVIHSINILIKLFILPSNLISKRHNKLLDYDSAQSAYEKVKDQQVKQAKQVLDLSKQTYESLNNQLLEELPILYEHTCQILSICFKEYIRAYFLLIQQMKTNTQLVLNQTISAMTLEQLNWQQILERFTIKNNLVTEQFFQLTITAKNFSERLKHLSTTKISLGMNNTYNYDKETYIQTDEIR
;
A
#
# COMPACT_ATOMS: atom_id res chain seq x y z
N TYR A 1 13.20 11.35 3.68
CA TYR A 1 14.36 10.55 4.14
C TYR A 1 14.91 9.68 3.02
N VAL A 2 14.18 8.64 2.54
CA VAL A 2 14.65 7.71 1.50
C VAL A 2 15.24 8.39 0.25
N ILE A 3 14.50 9.33 -0.35
CA ILE A 3 14.96 10.08 -1.55
C ILE A 3 16.27 10.83 -1.28
N HIS A 4 16.39 11.45 -0.11
CA HIS A 4 17.58 12.20 0.26
C HIS A 4 18.80 11.28 0.42
N SER A 5 18.64 10.15 1.11
CA SER A 5 19.70 9.16 1.30
C SER A 5 20.18 8.55 -0.03
N ILE A 6 19.27 8.27 -0.97
CA ILE A 6 19.62 7.79 -2.31
C ILE A 6 20.40 8.86 -3.09
N ASN A 7 19.99 10.13 -3.00
CA ASN A 7 20.72 11.21 -3.67
C ASN A 7 22.14 11.41 -3.12
N ILE A 8 22.35 11.24 -1.81
CA ILE A 8 23.69 11.23 -1.22
C ILE A 8 24.50 10.08 -1.79
N LEU A 9 23.91 8.88 -1.84
CA LEU A 9 24.57 7.68 -2.35
C LEU A 9 25.04 7.87 -3.81
N ILE A 10 24.20 8.43 -4.68
CA ILE A 10 24.56 8.74 -6.07
C ILE A 10 25.78 9.65 -6.15
N LYS A 11 25.84 10.69 -5.29
CA LYS A 11 26.99 11.61 -5.25
C LYS A 11 28.26 10.93 -4.77
N LEU A 12 28.16 9.99 -3.83
CA LEU A 12 29.32 9.23 -3.33
C LEU A 12 29.98 8.37 -4.41
N PHE A 13 29.23 7.92 -5.43
CA PHE A 13 29.80 7.13 -6.53
C PHE A 13 30.62 7.94 -7.55
N ILE A 14 30.50 9.27 -7.58
CA ILE A 14 31.18 10.10 -8.58
C ILE A 14 32.71 10.01 -8.45
N LEU A 15 33.24 10.18 -7.23
CA LEU A 15 34.69 10.19 -7.01
C LEU A 15 35.34 8.81 -7.27
N PRO A 16 34.82 7.68 -6.74
CA PRO A 16 35.32 6.35 -7.06
C PRO A 16 35.26 6.03 -8.55
N SER A 17 34.20 6.45 -9.25
CA SER A 17 34.07 6.21 -10.70
C SER A 17 35.18 6.92 -11.48
N ASN A 18 35.44 8.19 -11.14
CA ASN A 18 36.54 8.96 -11.73
C ASN A 18 37.90 8.33 -11.41
N LEU A 19 38.09 7.84 -10.19
CA LEU A 19 39.33 7.20 -9.76
C LEU A 19 39.58 5.88 -10.49
N ILE A 20 38.53 5.07 -10.72
CA ILE A 20 38.59 3.84 -11.52
C ILE A 20 39.02 4.16 -12.97
N SER A 21 38.41 5.15 -13.61
CA SER A 21 38.81 5.59 -14.95
C SER A 21 40.26 6.09 -14.98
N LYS A 22 40.67 6.87 -13.97
CA LYS A 22 42.05 7.34 -13.85
C LYS A 22 43.05 6.20 -13.69
N ARG A 23 42.75 5.20 -12.84
CA ARG A 23 43.57 4.00 -12.67
C ARG A 23 43.70 3.23 -14.00
N HIS A 24 42.60 3.08 -14.74
CA HIS A 24 42.63 2.42 -16.04
C HIS A 24 43.57 3.13 -17.03
N ASN A 25 43.48 4.46 -17.13
CA ASN A 25 44.39 5.23 -17.97
C ASN A 25 45.87 5.05 -17.54
N LYS A 26 46.14 4.99 -16.23
CA LYS A 26 47.50 4.76 -15.71
C LYS A 26 48.02 3.34 -15.90
N LEU A 27 47.14 2.35 -16.00
CA LEU A 27 47.52 1.01 -16.42
C LEU A 27 48.01 1.02 -17.88
N LEU A 28 47.31 1.73 -18.78
CA LEU A 28 47.72 1.85 -20.18
C LEU A 28 49.07 2.58 -20.34
N ASP A 29 49.32 3.62 -19.53
CA ASP A 29 50.61 4.31 -19.48
C ASP A 29 51.73 3.36 -19.02
N TYR A 30 51.46 2.52 -18.01
CA TYR A 30 52.40 1.51 -17.53
C TYR A 30 52.68 0.43 -18.58
N ASP A 31 51.65 -0.13 -19.22
CA ASP A 31 51.81 -1.13 -20.29
C ASP A 31 52.61 -0.59 -21.47
N SER A 32 52.39 0.68 -21.82
CA SER A 32 53.15 1.38 -22.86
C SER A 32 54.63 1.55 -22.45
N ALA A 33 54.89 1.96 -21.20
CA ALA A 33 56.25 2.09 -20.68
C ALA A 33 56.97 0.74 -20.59
N GLN A 34 56.27 -0.33 -20.23
CA GLN A 34 56.78 -1.70 -20.19
C GLN A 34 57.21 -2.14 -21.60
N SER A 35 56.34 -1.95 -22.60
CA SER A 35 56.67 -2.30 -23.99
C SER A 35 57.84 -1.46 -24.55
N ALA A 36 57.92 -0.18 -24.18
CA ALA A 36 59.03 0.68 -24.58
C ALA A 36 60.36 0.24 -23.95
N TYR A 37 60.35 -0.10 -22.65
CA TYR A 37 61.53 -0.59 -21.95
C TYR A 37 62.06 -1.91 -22.55
N GLU A 38 61.18 -2.84 -22.90
CA GLU A 38 61.56 -4.12 -23.52
C GLU A 38 62.22 -3.98 -24.90
N LYS A 39 61.93 -2.89 -25.62
CA LYS A 39 62.44 -2.62 -26.98
C LYS A 39 63.74 -1.80 -27.00
N VAL A 40 64.04 -1.08 -25.92
CA VAL A 40 65.21 -0.19 -25.84
C VAL A 40 66.49 -0.98 -25.62
N LYS A 41 67.55 -0.61 -26.34
CA LYS A 41 68.92 -1.12 -26.17
C LYS A 41 69.87 0.02 -25.77
N ASP A 42 70.99 -0.34 -25.16
CA ASP A 42 72.12 0.55 -24.84
C ASP A 42 71.82 1.69 -23.85
N GLN A 43 72.39 2.89 -24.05
CA GLN A 43 72.45 3.96 -23.04
C GLN A 43 71.08 4.51 -22.60
N GLN A 44 70.02 4.28 -23.38
CA GLN A 44 68.65 4.72 -23.07
C GLN A 44 67.91 3.81 -22.09
N VAL A 45 68.44 2.61 -21.80
CA VAL A 45 67.80 1.62 -20.89
C VAL A 45 67.56 2.20 -19.50
N LYS A 46 68.48 3.03 -18.98
CA LYS A 46 68.32 3.67 -17.65
C LYS A 46 67.13 4.64 -17.62
N GLN A 47 66.95 5.44 -18.67
CA GLN A 47 65.85 6.40 -18.76
C GLN A 47 64.51 5.67 -18.95
N ALA A 48 64.47 4.67 -19.83
CA ALA A 48 63.29 3.85 -20.04
C ALA A 48 62.86 3.11 -18.75
N LYS A 49 63.83 2.63 -17.96
CA LYS A 49 63.56 2.02 -16.65
C LYS A 49 62.97 3.01 -15.65
N GLN A 50 63.48 4.23 -15.58
CA GLN A 50 62.93 5.27 -14.69
C GLN A 50 61.48 5.61 -15.04
N VAL A 51 61.16 5.73 -16.34
CA VAL A 51 59.78 5.96 -16.80
C VAL A 51 58.89 4.78 -16.44
N LEU A 52 59.37 3.54 -16.63
CA LEU A 52 58.65 2.33 -16.24
C LEU A 52 58.34 2.31 -14.73
N ASP A 53 59.35 2.53 -13.90
CA ASP A 53 59.20 2.50 -12.43
C ASP A 53 58.23 3.59 -11.96
N LEU A 54 58.29 4.80 -12.54
CA LEU A 54 57.37 5.90 -12.21
C LEU A 54 55.92 5.60 -12.63
N SER A 55 55.72 5.08 -13.85
CA SER A 55 54.38 4.69 -14.34
C SER A 55 53.80 3.56 -13.49
N LYS A 56 54.63 2.57 -13.11
CA LYS A 56 54.25 1.48 -12.22
C LYS A 56 53.81 2.00 -10.85
N GLN A 57 54.64 2.82 -10.21
CA GLN A 57 54.35 3.39 -8.89
C GLN A 57 53.05 4.19 -8.90
N THR A 58 52.82 4.99 -9.96
CA THR A 58 51.60 5.80 -10.10
C THR A 58 50.35 4.91 -10.25
N TYR A 59 50.44 3.85 -11.05
CA TYR A 59 49.36 2.87 -11.21
C TYR A 59 49.08 2.12 -9.90
N GLU A 60 50.12 1.58 -9.25
CA GLU A 60 49.99 0.79 -8.02
C GLU A 60 49.41 1.62 -6.87
N SER A 61 49.80 2.90 -6.76
CA SER A 61 49.23 3.83 -5.78
C SER A 61 47.71 3.99 -5.95
N LEU A 62 47.24 4.26 -7.18
CA LEU A 62 45.80 4.36 -7.48
C LEU A 62 45.07 3.03 -7.27
N ASN A 63 45.72 1.91 -7.61
CA ASN A 63 45.14 0.58 -7.44
C ASN A 63 44.96 0.23 -5.97
N ASN A 64 45.96 0.50 -5.13
CA ASN A 64 45.88 0.26 -3.69
C ASN A 64 44.82 1.14 -3.02
N GLN A 65 44.74 2.42 -3.39
CA GLN A 65 43.68 3.30 -2.93
C GLN A 65 42.28 2.72 -3.23
N LEU A 66 42.06 2.21 -4.45
CA LEU A 66 40.78 1.60 -4.81
C LEU A 66 40.50 0.28 -4.06
N LEU A 67 41.53 -0.52 -3.81
CA LEU A 67 41.39 -1.76 -3.02
C LEU A 67 40.96 -1.46 -1.57
N GLU A 68 41.38 -0.34 -1.01
CA GLU A 68 40.99 0.11 0.33
C GLU A 68 39.59 0.75 0.35
N GLU A 69 39.31 1.65 -0.60
CA GLU A 69 38.09 2.46 -0.57
C GLU A 69 36.83 1.73 -1.06
N LEU A 70 36.93 0.86 -2.08
CA LEU A 70 35.75 0.21 -2.67
C LEU A 70 35.00 -0.71 -1.71
N PRO A 71 35.66 -1.53 -0.87
CA PRO A 71 34.95 -2.35 0.12
C PRO A 71 34.17 -1.50 1.13
N ILE A 72 34.76 -0.39 1.58
CA ILE A 72 34.13 0.54 2.53
C ILE A 72 32.90 1.19 1.89
N LEU A 73 33.04 1.65 0.64
CA LEU A 73 31.92 2.20 -0.13
C LEU A 73 30.79 1.18 -0.28
N TYR A 74 31.12 -0.08 -0.59
CA TYR A 74 30.16 -1.15 -0.74
C TYR A 74 29.38 -1.39 0.56
N GLU A 75 30.08 -1.50 1.69
CA GLU A 75 29.47 -1.71 3.00
C GLU A 75 28.48 -0.59 3.34
N HIS A 76 28.90 0.67 3.22
CA HIS A 76 28.03 1.81 3.48
C HIS A 76 26.84 1.88 2.52
N THR A 77 27.05 1.52 1.26
CA THR A 77 25.96 1.43 0.27
C THR A 77 24.90 0.44 0.71
N CYS A 78 25.31 -0.76 1.12
CA CYS A 78 24.40 -1.80 1.61
C CYS A 78 23.64 -1.34 2.86
N GLN A 79 24.31 -0.69 3.80
CA GLN A 79 23.68 -0.15 5.02
C GLN A 79 22.63 0.91 4.69
N ILE A 80 22.97 1.89 3.85
CA ILE A 80 22.05 2.96 3.44
C ILE A 80 20.84 2.37 2.72
N LEU A 81 21.06 1.47 1.75
CA LEU A 81 19.97 0.83 1.01
C LEU A 81 19.06 0.01 1.94
N SER A 82 19.62 -0.74 2.89
CA SER A 82 18.86 -1.50 3.87
C SER A 82 17.93 -0.59 4.70
N ILE A 83 18.45 0.55 5.18
CA ILE A 83 17.65 1.52 5.93
C ILE A 83 16.57 2.13 5.01
N CYS A 84 16.92 2.51 3.78
CA CYS A 84 15.97 3.04 2.81
C CYS A 84 14.80 2.07 2.56
N PHE A 85 15.07 0.78 2.38
CA PHE A 85 14.03 -0.23 2.20
C PHE A 85 13.15 -0.38 3.44
N LYS A 86 13.76 -0.46 4.64
CA LYS A 86 13.01 -0.53 5.90
C LYS A 86 12.07 0.66 6.07
N GLU A 87 12.58 1.87 5.86
CA GLU A 87 11.81 3.11 5.98
C GLU A 87 10.71 3.23 4.92
N TYR A 88 10.99 2.81 3.69
CA TYR A 88 10.00 2.76 2.63
C TYR A 88 8.86 1.79 2.97
N ILE A 89 9.18 0.56 3.35
CA ILE A 89 8.20 -0.46 3.73
C ILE A 89 7.37 0.04 4.92
N ARG A 90 8.01 0.61 5.94
CA ARG A 90 7.34 1.20 7.11
C ARG A 90 6.34 2.28 6.70
N ALA A 91 6.77 3.23 5.87
CA ALA A 91 5.88 4.30 5.38
C ALA A 91 4.71 3.75 4.56
N TYR A 92 4.96 2.74 3.72
CA TYR A 92 3.93 2.08 2.93
C TYR A 92 2.88 1.36 3.81
N PHE A 93 3.32 0.60 4.82
CA PHE A 93 2.41 -0.04 5.77
C PHE A 93 1.58 0.97 6.56
N LEU A 94 2.20 2.06 7.04
CA LEU A 94 1.48 3.13 7.73
C LEU A 94 0.41 3.77 6.85
N LEU A 95 0.72 4.01 5.56
CA LEU A 95 -0.24 4.54 4.61
C LEU A 95 -1.44 3.60 4.42
N ILE A 96 -1.20 2.30 4.21
CA ILE A 96 -2.28 1.31 4.07
C ILE A 96 -3.13 1.26 5.34
N GLN A 97 -2.50 1.23 6.51
CA GLN A 97 -3.19 1.21 7.79
C GLN A 97 -4.07 2.46 7.97
N GLN A 98 -3.55 3.63 7.59
CA GLN A 98 -4.30 4.89 7.65
C GLN A 98 -5.47 4.89 6.66
N MET A 99 -5.29 4.37 5.44
CA MET A 99 -6.39 4.22 4.48
C MET A 99 -7.46 3.28 5.01
N LYS A 100 -7.09 2.12 5.56
CA LYS A 100 -8.03 1.14 6.13
C LYS A 100 -8.83 1.71 7.30
N THR A 101 -8.17 2.43 8.20
CA THR A 101 -8.84 3.05 9.35
C THR A 101 -9.80 4.16 8.90
N ASN A 102 -9.40 5.00 7.95
CA ASN A 102 -10.26 6.03 7.39
C ASN A 102 -11.49 5.45 6.68
N THR A 103 -11.33 4.39 5.87
CA THR A 103 -12.48 3.75 5.19
C THR A 103 -13.43 3.09 6.20
N GLN A 104 -12.91 2.46 7.24
CA GLN A 104 -13.73 1.89 8.31
C GLN A 104 -14.50 2.97 9.09
N LEU A 105 -13.88 4.11 9.38
CA LEU A 105 -14.54 5.24 10.03
C LEU A 105 -15.68 5.79 9.17
N VAL A 106 -15.44 6.01 7.87
CA VAL A 106 -16.46 6.48 6.93
C VAL A 106 -17.63 5.49 6.85
N LEU A 107 -17.35 4.18 6.77
CA LEU A 107 -18.39 3.15 6.73
C LEU A 107 -19.25 3.14 8.01
N ASN A 108 -18.62 3.26 9.18
CA ASN A 108 -19.36 3.29 10.44
C ASN A 108 -20.23 4.55 10.56
N GLN A 109 -19.73 5.69 10.08
CA GLN A 109 -20.48 6.94 10.05
C GLN A 109 -21.69 6.86 9.11
N THR A 110 -21.53 6.29 7.91
CA THR A 110 -22.65 6.14 6.96
C THR A 110 -23.71 5.17 7.47
N ILE A 111 -23.32 4.03 8.05
CA ILE A 111 -24.27 3.10 8.69
C ILE A 111 -25.02 3.79 9.83
N SER A 112 -24.33 4.55 10.68
CA SER A 112 -24.95 5.28 11.79
C SER A 112 -25.94 6.33 11.28
N ALA A 113 -25.60 7.07 10.22
CA ALA A 113 -26.52 8.03 9.60
C ALA A 113 -27.77 7.34 9.01
N MET A 114 -27.60 6.21 8.32
CA MET A 114 -28.71 5.43 7.77
C MET A 114 -29.64 4.90 8.87
N THR A 115 -29.10 4.39 9.98
CA THR A 115 -29.92 3.91 11.10
C THR A 115 -30.69 5.04 11.78
N LEU A 116 -30.09 6.24 11.89
CA LEU A 116 -30.76 7.42 12.44
C LEU A 116 -31.91 7.90 11.54
N GLU A 117 -31.72 7.90 10.22
CA GLU A 117 -32.78 8.22 9.25
C GLU A 117 -33.92 7.18 9.24
N GLN A 118 -33.60 5.88 9.40
CA GLN A 118 -34.60 4.82 9.54
C GLN A 118 -35.41 4.93 10.83
N LEU A 119 -34.76 5.27 11.95
CA LEU A 119 -35.43 5.58 13.23
C LEU A 119 -36.40 6.76 13.08
N ASN A 120 -36.03 7.77 12.29
CA ASN A 120 -36.93 8.91 12.01
C ASN A 120 -38.22 8.45 11.29
N TRP A 121 -38.11 7.61 10.26
CA TRP A 121 -39.29 7.07 9.57
C TRP A 121 -40.15 6.16 10.44
N GLN A 122 -39.53 5.29 11.24
CA GLN A 122 -40.26 4.46 12.20
C GLN A 122 -40.99 5.31 13.25
N GLN A 123 -40.35 6.35 13.79
CA GLN A 123 -40.96 7.26 14.74
C GLN A 123 -42.10 8.09 14.14
N ILE A 124 -41.97 8.53 12.88
CA ILE A 124 -43.04 9.23 12.15
C ILE A 124 -44.23 8.30 11.93
N LEU A 125 -44.00 7.06 11.50
CA LEU A 125 -45.04 6.05 11.32
C LEU A 125 -45.73 5.73 12.64
N GLU A 126 -44.98 5.53 13.72
CA GLU A 126 -45.54 5.27 15.05
C GLU A 126 -46.42 6.43 15.53
N ARG A 127 -45.95 7.69 15.40
CA ARG A 127 -46.74 8.88 15.74
C ARG A 127 -48.00 9.02 14.88
N PHE A 128 -47.90 8.70 13.60
CA PHE A 128 -49.05 8.70 12.69
C PHE A 128 -50.06 7.62 13.10
N THR A 129 -49.61 6.39 13.37
CA THR A 129 -50.47 5.28 13.81
C THR A 129 -51.19 5.61 15.12
N ILE A 130 -50.48 6.15 16.12
CA ILE A 130 -51.08 6.55 17.39
C ILE A 130 -52.16 7.62 17.17
N LYS A 131 -51.84 8.70 16.43
CA LYS A 131 -52.81 9.76 16.14
C LYS A 131 -54.00 9.26 15.35
N ASN A 132 -53.78 8.42 14.34
CA ASN A 132 -54.83 7.86 13.52
C ASN A 132 -55.77 6.96 14.33
N ASN A 133 -55.23 6.15 15.23
CA ASN A 133 -56.04 5.30 16.12
C ASN A 133 -56.86 6.15 17.08
N LEU A 134 -56.28 7.19 17.68
CA LEU A 134 -57.01 8.12 18.55
C LEU A 134 -58.16 8.82 17.81
N VAL A 135 -57.92 9.29 16.58
CA VAL A 135 -58.97 9.90 15.75
C VAL A 135 -60.04 8.87 15.39
N THR A 136 -59.65 7.64 15.07
CA THR A 136 -60.58 6.54 14.77
C THR A 136 -61.45 6.20 15.98
N GLU A 137 -60.87 6.15 17.18
CA GLU A 137 -61.62 5.94 18.43
C GLU A 137 -62.58 7.10 18.70
N GLN A 138 -62.14 8.35 18.54
CA GLN A 138 -63.01 9.52 18.67
C GLN A 138 -64.16 9.49 17.66
N PHE A 139 -63.90 9.08 16.42
CA PHE A 139 -64.93 8.91 15.39
C PHE A 139 -65.91 7.79 15.74
N PHE A 140 -65.42 6.71 16.35
CA PHE A 140 -66.24 5.59 16.81
C PHE A 140 -67.21 6.02 17.92
N GLN A 141 -66.78 6.92 18.81
CA GLN A 141 -67.64 7.50 19.86
C GLN A 141 -68.70 8.46 19.30
N LEU A 142 -68.41 9.15 18.19
CA LEU A 142 -69.32 10.11 17.58
C LEU A 142 -70.34 9.46 16.62
N THR A 143 -70.11 8.20 16.21
CA THR A 143 -70.99 7.51 15.28
C THR A 143 -72.10 6.76 16.03
N ILE A 144 -73.30 7.32 16.05
CA ILE A 144 -74.52 6.77 16.72
C ILE A 144 -74.93 5.37 16.17
N THR A 145 -74.30 4.87 15.10
CA THR A 145 -74.52 3.54 14.48
C THR A 145 -73.34 2.55 14.69
N ALA A 146 -72.62 2.63 15.81
CA ALA A 146 -71.43 1.83 16.09
C ALA A 146 -71.62 0.29 16.16
N LYS A 147 -72.84 -0.23 16.34
CA LYS A 147 -73.06 -1.69 16.38
C LYS A 147 -72.82 -2.38 15.02
N ASN A 148 -73.14 -1.74 13.90
CA ASN A 148 -73.06 -2.39 12.58
C ASN A 148 -71.71 -2.18 11.88
N PHE A 149 -70.93 -1.17 12.29
CA PHE A 149 -69.61 -0.90 11.70
C PHE A 149 -68.51 -1.82 12.25
N SER A 150 -68.62 -2.22 13.53
CA SER A 150 -67.73 -3.19 14.18
C SER A 150 -67.67 -4.55 13.46
N GLU A 151 -68.83 -5.08 13.03
CA GLU A 151 -68.89 -6.34 12.28
C GLU A 151 -68.29 -6.21 10.88
N ARG A 152 -68.46 -5.05 10.23
CA ARG A 152 -67.94 -4.77 8.90
C ARG A 152 -66.41 -4.64 8.88
N LEU A 153 -65.81 -4.11 9.94
CA LEU A 153 -64.35 -4.04 10.09
C LEU A 153 -63.71 -5.40 10.41
N LYS A 154 -64.40 -6.29 11.14
CA LYS A 154 -63.95 -7.69 11.31
C LYS A 154 -63.88 -8.42 9.96
N HIS A 155 -64.83 -8.16 9.06
CA HIS A 155 -64.78 -8.69 7.69
C HIS A 155 -63.68 -8.07 6.83
N LEU A 156 -63.37 -6.78 7.00
CA LEU A 156 -62.24 -6.14 6.30
C LEU A 156 -60.88 -6.62 6.80
N SER A 157 -60.74 -6.99 8.07
CA SER A 157 -59.52 -7.66 8.59
C SER A 157 -59.32 -9.08 8.06
N THR A 158 -60.37 -9.71 7.51
CA THR A 158 -60.27 -11.03 6.86
C THR A 158 -60.02 -10.96 5.34
N THR A 159 -60.19 -9.80 4.71
CA THR A 159 -59.73 -9.61 3.33
C THR A 159 -58.26 -9.22 3.37
N LYS A 160 -57.37 -10.22 3.26
CA LYS A 160 -55.98 -9.97 2.88
C LYS A 160 -55.98 -9.11 1.62
N ILE A 161 -55.71 -7.82 1.76
CA ILE A 161 -55.26 -7.01 0.62
C ILE A 161 -53.92 -7.63 0.23
N SER A 162 -53.98 -8.41 -0.84
CA SER A 162 -52.86 -8.77 -1.68
C SER A 162 -52.21 -7.47 -2.18
N LEU A 163 -51.29 -6.91 -1.40
CA LEU A 163 -50.21 -6.12 -1.97
C LEU A 163 -49.24 -7.13 -2.58
N GLY A 164 -49.47 -7.42 -3.85
CA GLY A 164 -48.47 -8.04 -4.70
C GLY A 164 -47.23 -7.16 -4.73
N MET A 165 -46.22 -7.55 -3.96
CA MET A 165 -44.83 -7.32 -4.32
C MET A 165 -44.27 -8.71 -4.64
N ASN A 166 -44.32 -9.03 -5.93
CA ASN A 166 -43.56 -10.12 -6.52
C ASN A 166 -42.10 -9.98 -6.08
N ASN A 167 -41.63 -10.92 -5.27
CA ASN A 167 -40.23 -11.33 -5.25
C ASN A 167 -40.22 -12.83 -4.98
N THR A 168 -40.56 -13.59 -6.02
CA THR A 168 -40.00 -14.91 -6.23
C THR A 168 -38.49 -14.77 -6.42
N TYR A 169 -37.73 -14.94 -5.35
CA TYR A 169 -36.44 -15.60 -5.46
C TYR A 169 -36.53 -16.87 -4.62
N ASN A 170 -36.98 -17.90 -5.31
CA ASN A 170 -36.85 -19.28 -4.92
C ASN A 170 -35.35 -19.62 -5.01
N TYR A 171 -34.67 -19.75 -3.87
CA TYR A 171 -33.56 -20.68 -3.75
C TYR A 171 -34.03 -21.76 -2.78
N ASP A 172 -34.07 -22.97 -3.32
CA ASP A 172 -34.77 -24.12 -2.77
C ASP A 172 -34.33 -24.48 -1.34
N LYS A 173 -35.30 -25.01 -0.59
CA LYS A 173 -35.04 -25.80 0.61
C LYS A 173 -34.38 -27.11 0.19
N GLU A 174 -33.13 -27.33 0.60
CA GLU A 174 -32.69 -28.66 1.03
C GLU A 174 -31.90 -28.57 2.34
N THR A 175 -32.62 -28.92 3.41
CA THR A 175 -32.27 -29.86 4.48
C THR A 175 -30.92 -29.76 5.21
N TYR A 176 -31.05 -29.65 6.53
CA TYR A 176 -30.04 -29.91 7.55
C TYR A 176 -29.36 -31.29 7.38
N ILE A 177 -28.02 -31.25 7.35
CA ILE A 177 -27.02 -32.08 8.05
C ILE A 177 -27.31 -33.59 8.20
N GLN A 178 -26.47 -34.40 7.56
CA GLN A 178 -26.05 -35.69 8.11
C GLN A 178 -24.53 -35.87 7.95
N THR A 179 -23.95 -36.42 9.01
CA THR A 179 -22.54 -36.57 9.35
C THR A 179 -21.87 -37.76 8.63
N ASP A 180 -20.53 -37.70 8.66
CA ASP A 180 -19.57 -38.82 8.74
C ASP A 180 -18.94 -39.45 7.48
N GLU A 181 -17.60 -39.53 7.59
CA GLU A 181 -16.62 -40.38 6.89
C GLU A 181 -16.33 -40.00 5.42
N ILE A 182 -15.08 -39.76 5.00
CA ILE A 182 -14.00 -40.75 4.93
C ILE A 182 -12.63 -40.04 4.95
N ARG A 183 -11.76 -40.58 5.81
CA ARG A 183 -10.30 -40.78 5.71
C ARG A 183 -9.56 -40.25 4.47
#